data_AF-A0A6I5WC75-F1
#
_entry.id   AF-A0A6I5WC75-F1
#
_cell.length_a   1.000
_cell.length_b   1.000
_cell.length_c   1.000
_cell.angle_alpha   90.00
_cell.angle_beta   90.00
_cell.angle_gamma   90.00
#
_symmetry.space_group_name_H-M   'P 1'
#
loop_
_entity.id
_entity.type
_entity.pdbx_description
1 polymer ?
#
loop_
_entity_poly.entity_id
_entity_poly.type
_entity_poly.pdbx_seq_one_letter_code
_entity_poly.pdbx_strand_id
1 'polypeptide(L)' 'MDNDDTTPLASDEDVADADDILFAHPPRVVTRWLCGCGEDYPCPDVRFAQLVKTARVSRTG' A
#
# COMPACT_ATOMS: atom_id res chain seq x y z
N MET A 1 -37.72 4.09 3.58
CA MET A 1 -37.06 4.25 4.89
C MET A 1 -36.53 2.88 5.23
N ASP A 2 -35.32 2.62 4.76
CA ASP A 2 -34.65 1.33 4.88
C ASP A 2 -34.32 1.08 6.35
N ASN A 3 -34.95 0.06 6.93
CA ASN A 3 -34.65 -0.42 8.27
C ASN A 3 -33.40 -1.30 8.16
N ASP A 4 -32.24 -0.68 8.35
CA ASP A 4 -30.98 -1.39 8.58
C ASP A 4 -30.92 -1.73 10.08
N ASP A 5 -31.54 -2.85 10.47
CA ASP A 5 -31.46 -3.42 11.83
C ASP A 5 -30.08 -4.07 12.02
N THR A 6 -29.04 -3.27 11.95
CA THR A 6 -27.67 -3.75 12.08
C THR A 6 -27.24 -3.59 13.53
N THR A 7 -27.44 -4.65 14.31
CA THR A 7 -26.82 -4.76 15.63
C THR A 7 -25.32 -5.03 15.45
N PRO A 8 -24.42 -4.25 16.08
CA PRO A 8 -22.99 -4.52 16.00
C PRO A 8 -22.66 -5.93 16.48
N LEU A 9 -21.82 -6.62 15.71
CA LEU A 9 -21.32 -7.96 16.09
C LEU A 9 -20.25 -7.89 17.19
N ALA A 10 -19.66 -6.71 17.38
CA ALA A 10 -18.64 -6.43 18.38
C ALA A 10 -19.30 -6.04 19.71
N SER A 11 -18.78 -6.56 20.81
CA SER A 11 -19.14 -6.12 22.15
C SER A 11 -18.62 -4.70 22.42
N ASP A 12 -19.15 -4.04 23.45
CA ASP A 12 -18.62 -2.75 23.91
C ASP A 12 -17.15 -2.87 24.34
N GLU A 13 -16.75 -4.04 24.85
CA GLU A 13 -15.36 -4.37 25.20
C GLU A 13 -14.48 -4.42 23.93
N ASP A 14 -14.96 -5.05 22.85
CA ASP A 14 -14.24 -5.10 21.57
C ASP A 14 -14.07 -3.71 20.94
N VAL A 15 -15.05 -2.83 21.10
CA VAL A 15 -14.99 -1.44 20.62
C VAL A 15 -13.99 -0.64 21.43
N ALA A 16 -13.99 -0.76 22.75
CA ALA A 16 -13.04 -0.08 23.62
C ALA A 16 -11.59 -0.54 23.35
N ASP A 17 -11.38 -1.85 23.18
CA ASP A 17 -10.09 -2.41 22.79
C ASP A 17 -9.62 -1.87 21.43
N ALA A 18 -10.53 -1.73 20.46
CA ALA A 18 -10.22 -1.16 19.15
C ALA A 18 -9.82 0.32 19.25
N ASP A 19 -10.50 1.10 20.08
CA ASP A 19 -10.17 2.51 20.31
C ASP A 19 -8.79 2.67 20.99
N ASP A 20 -8.47 1.82 21.95
CA ASP A 20 -7.15 1.78 22.58
C ASP A 20 -6.05 1.42 21.58
N ILE A 21 -6.31 0.46 20.67
CA ILE A 21 -5.40 0.09 19.58
C ILE A 21 -5.19 1.30 18.65
N LEU A 22 -6.25 1.99 18.24
CA LEU A 22 -6.15 3.17 17.36
C LEU A 22 -5.41 4.32 18.03
N PHE A 23 -5.60 4.50 19.34
CA PHE A 23 -4.88 5.49 20.13
C PHE A 23 -3.39 5.13 20.27
N ALA A 24 -3.09 3.87 20.55
CA ALA A 24 -1.72 3.36 20.69
C ALA A 24 -0.95 3.33 19.35
N HIS A 25 -1.66 3.20 18.24
CA HIS A 25 -1.11 3.13 16.88
C HIS A 25 -1.57 4.30 16.02
N PRO A 26 -1.15 5.54 16.32
CA PRO A 26 -1.49 6.66 15.47
C PRO A 26 -0.94 6.42 14.06
N PRO A 27 -1.72 6.70 13.01
CA PRO A 27 -1.29 6.52 11.64
C PRO A 27 0.02 7.29 11.40
N ARG A 28 1.06 6.56 10.98
CA ARG A 28 2.35 7.16 10.61
C ARG A 28 2.33 7.50 9.13
N VAL A 29 2.85 8.68 8.80
CA VAL A 29 3.05 9.09 7.41
C VAL A 29 4.10 8.18 6.79
N VAL A 30 3.69 7.40 5.79
CA VAL A 30 4.56 6.53 5.01
C VAL A 30 5.33 7.38 4.00
N THR A 31 6.66 7.32 4.01
CA THR A 31 7.49 7.99 3.01
C THR A 31 7.56 7.15 1.74
N ARG A 32 6.80 7.57 0.73
CA ARG A 32 6.85 7.02 -0.63
C ARG A 32 8.22 7.28 -1.22
N TRP A 33 8.88 6.26 -1.74
CA TRP A 33 10.19 6.41 -2.38
C TRP A 33 9.97 7.01 -3.75
N LEU A 34 10.47 8.22 -3.95
CA LEU A 34 10.37 8.92 -5.23
C LEU A 34 11.73 8.92 -5.94
N CYS A 35 11.69 8.72 -7.24
CA CYS A 35 12.82 8.97 -8.11
C CYS A 35 13.09 10.48 -8.19
N GLY A 36 14.28 10.89 -8.62
CA GLY A 36 14.60 12.30 -8.87
C GLY A 36 13.72 12.97 -9.93
N CYS A 37 12.98 12.18 -10.73
CA CYS A 37 11.93 12.67 -11.64
C CYS A 37 10.59 12.95 -10.94
N GLY A 38 10.46 12.65 -9.64
CA GLY A 38 9.23 12.86 -8.86
C GLY A 38 8.21 11.73 -8.92
N GLU A 39 8.45 10.69 -9.72
CA GLU A 39 7.60 9.49 -9.77
C GLU A 39 7.98 8.48 -8.68
N ASP A 40 7.08 7.53 -8.42
CA ASP A 40 7.41 6.35 -7.62
C ASP A 40 8.67 5.68 -8.13
N TYR A 41 9.57 5.41 -7.20
CA TYR A 41 10.69 4.54 -7.47
C TYR A 41 10.25 3.07 -7.38
N PRO A 42 10.54 2.23 -8.38
CA PRO A 42 11.24 2.54 -9.63
C PRO A 42 10.30 3.15 -10.69
N CYS A 43 10.71 4.30 -11.25
CA CYS A 43 9.96 5.00 -12.30
C CYS A 43 10.11 4.28 -13.66
N PRO A 44 9.29 4.60 -14.67
CA PRO A 44 9.35 3.96 -15.99
C PRO A 44 10.75 3.95 -16.62
N ASP A 45 11.51 5.04 -16.49
CA ASP A 45 12.88 5.12 -17.02
C ASP A 45 13.84 4.18 -16.30
N VAL A 46 13.73 4.09 -14.97
CA VAL A 46 14.51 3.14 -14.17
C VAL A 46 14.12 1.70 -14.53
N ARG A 47 12.82 1.42 -14.69
CA ARG A 47 12.32 0.11 -15.13
C ARG A 47 12.83 -0.24 -16.53
N PHE A 48 12.81 0.72 -17.45
CA PHE A 48 13.35 0.54 -18.80
C PHE A 48 14.86 0.27 -18.77
N ALA A 49 15.62 1.06 -18.01
CA ALA A 49 17.06 0.84 -17.85
C ALA A 49 17.37 -0.53 -17.24
N GLN A 50 16.56 -1.00 -16.30
CA GLN A 50 16.66 -2.36 -15.76
C GLN A 50 16.38 -3.40 -16.83
N LEU A 51 15.29 -3.25 -17.60
CA LEU A 51 14.94 -4.15 -18.69
C LEU A 51 16.07 -4.26 -19.72
N VAL A 52 16.62 -3.13 -20.17
CA VAL A 52 17.75 -3.09 -21.12
C VAL A 52 18.97 -3.82 -20.56
N LYS A 53 19.32 -3.59 -19.28
CA LYS A 53 20.45 -4.29 -18.64
C LYS A 53 20.24 -5.80 -18.55
N THR A 54 18.99 -6.25 -18.45
CA THR A 54 18.65 -7.66 -18.33
C THR A 54 18.41 -8.35 -19.67
N ALA A 55 18.16 -7.60 -20.74
CA ALA A 55 17.85 -8.15 -22.05
C ALA A 55 19.04 -8.94 -22.62
N ARG A 56 18.80 -10.21 -22.97
CA ARG A 56 19.75 -11.08 -23.67
C ARG A 56 19.11 -11.59 -24.95
N VAL A 57 19.87 -11.56 -26.04
CA VAL A 57 19.42 -12.13 -27.33
C VAL A 57 19.85 -13.58 -27.40
N SER A 58 18.90 -14.50 -27.53
CA SER A 58 19.16 -15.86 -27.99
C SER A 58 19.08 -15.88 -29.51
N ARG A 59 20.18 -16.24 -30.18
CA ARG A 59 20.20 -16.44 -31.63
C ARG A 59 19.47 -17.74 -31.94
N THR A 60 18.25 -17.65 -32.46
CA THR A 60 17.62 -18.79 -33.13
C THR A 60 17.93 -18.67 -34.61
N GLY A 61 18.66 -19.66 -35.14
CA GLY A 61 19.03 -19.77 -36.55
C GLY A 61 17.90 -20.33 -37.41
#